data_AF-A0A920B684-F1
#
_entry.id   AF-A0A920B684-F1
#
_cell.length_a   1.000
_cell.length_b   1.000
_cell.length_c   1.000
_cell.angle_alpha   90.00
_cell.angle_beta   90.00
_cell.angle_gamma   90.00
#
_symmetry.space_group_name_H-M   'P 1'
#
loop_
_entity.id
_entity.type
_entity.pdbx_description
1 polymer ?
#
loop_
_entity_poly.entity_id
_entity_poly.type
_entity_poly.pdbx_seq_one_letter_code
_entity_poly.pdbx_strand_id
1 'polypeptide(L)'
;MENNFNCWFQSIDDPNNKFPIDEIIYRCPDTGSLLEVAHDMEALKKHDSTYWKDLFDSRYRRQSWPYGSGVWGKKEWVVPFHRR
;
A
#
# COMPACT_ATOMS: atom_id res chain seq x y z
N MET A 1 4.95 -17.16 -1.68
CA MET A 1 5.50 -16.41 -0.54
C MET A 1 4.48 -15.36 -0.18
N GLU A 2 3.83 -15.50 0.96
CA GLU A 2 2.81 -14.55 1.44
C GLU A 2 3.57 -13.31 1.90
N ASN A 3 3.72 -12.33 1.01
CA ASN A 3 4.35 -11.06 1.38
C ASN A 3 3.36 -10.27 2.24
N ASN A 4 3.65 -10.15 3.52
CA ASN A 4 2.79 -9.49 4.50
C ASN A 4 2.97 -7.96 4.44
N PHE A 5 2.69 -7.36 3.28
CA PHE A 5 2.65 -5.91 3.11
C PHE A 5 1.32 -5.36 3.65
N ASN A 6 1.35 -4.15 4.22
CA ASN A 6 0.16 -3.52 4.79
C ASN A 6 0.12 -2.01 4.47
N CYS A 7 -1.07 -1.43 4.57
CA CYS A 7 -1.29 0.02 4.59
C CYS A 7 -2.43 0.40 5.54
N TRP A 8 -2.44 1.65 5.99
CA TRP A 8 -3.41 2.21 6.93
C TRP A 8 -3.63 3.69 6.65
N PHE A 9 -4.68 4.28 7.22
CA PHE A 9 -4.78 5.74 7.31
C PHE A 9 -3.95 6.24 8.49
N GLN A 10 -3.21 7.33 8.30
CA GLN A 10 -2.58 8.04 9.42
C GLN A 10 -2.78 9.54 9.33
N SER A 11 -2.70 10.22 10.47
CA SER A 11 -2.68 11.69 10.50
C SER A 11 -1.43 12.23 9.83
N ILE A 12 -1.60 13.29 9.02
CA ILE A 12 -0.47 14.02 8.44
C ILE A 12 0.32 14.83 9.48
N ASP A 13 -0.26 15.07 10.66
CA ASP A 13 0.36 15.84 11.74
C ASP A 13 1.06 14.92 12.77
N ASP A 14 0.49 13.74 13.05
CA ASP A 14 1.05 12.74 13.96
C ASP A 14 0.92 11.30 13.40
N PRO A 15 2.00 10.72 12.86
CA PRO A 15 1.99 9.36 12.30
C PRO A 15 1.71 8.23 13.32
N ASN A 16 1.69 8.52 14.62
CA ASN A 16 1.28 7.54 15.63
C ASN A 16 -0.24 7.29 15.60
N ASN A 17 -1.02 8.25 15.12
CA ASN A 17 -2.47 8.12 14.99
C ASN A 17 -2.79 7.34 13.70
N LYS A 18 -2.99 6.03 13.85
CA LYS A 18 -3.24 5.09 12.77
C LYS A 18 -4.64 4.50 12.84
N PHE A 19 -5.29 4.38 11.70
CA PHE A 19 -6.65 3.91 11.55
C PHE A 19 -6.73 2.85 10.44
N PRO A 20 -7.61 1.83 10.57
CA PRO A 20 -7.86 0.87 9.51
C PRO A 20 -8.24 1.55 8.18
N ILE A 21 -7.75 1.00 7.09
CA ILE A 21 -7.96 1.53 5.73
C ILE A 21 -9.42 1.41 5.24
N ASP A 22 -10.21 0.56 5.89
CA ASP A 22 -11.63 0.30 5.63
C ASP A 22 -12.55 1.07 6.59
N GLU A 23 -11.98 1.89 7.48
CA GLU A 23 -12.74 2.80 8.33
C GLU A 23 -13.27 3.99 7.52
N ILE A 24 -14.54 4.35 7.75
CA ILE A 24 -15.13 5.56 7.17
C ILE A 24 -14.76 6.74 8.06
N ILE A 25 -13.59 7.33 7.80
CA ILE A 25 -13.03 8.44 8.56
C ILE A 25 -12.47 9.50 7.61
N TYR A 26 -12.68 10.78 7.94
CA TYR A 26 -12.29 11.90 7.08
C TYR A 26 -11.25 12.83 7.72
N ARG A 27 -11.14 12.81 9.05
CA ARG A 27 -10.20 13.62 9.83
C ARG A 27 -9.69 12.83 11.00
N CYS A 28 -8.46 13.09 11.42
CA CYS A 28 -7.91 12.51 12.63
C CYS A 28 -8.75 12.97 13.84
N PRO A 29 -9.24 12.06 14.70
CA PRO A 29 -10.04 12.43 15.88
C PRO A 29 -9.24 13.23 16.91
N ASP A 30 -7.93 12.99 17.00
CA ASP A 30 -7.07 13.59 18.03
C ASP A 30 -6.54 14.97 17.63
N THR A 31 -6.29 15.20 16.33
CA THR A 31 -5.70 16.45 15.83
C THR A 31 -6.64 17.27 14.95
N GLY A 32 -7.73 16.68 14.43
CA GLY A 32 -8.64 17.32 13.45
C GLY A 32 -8.06 17.47 12.04
N SER A 33 -6.84 17.00 11.81
CA SER A 33 -6.10 17.11 10.54
C SER A 33 -6.63 16.13 9.48
N LEU A 34 -6.12 16.27 8.25
CA LEU A 34 -6.37 15.31 7.18
C LEU A 34 -5.60 14.00 7.41
N LEU A 35 -6.07 12.95 6.75
CA LEU A 35 -5.45 11.65 6.77
C LEU A 35 -4.74 11.37 5.43
N GLU A 36 -3.65 10.63 5.50
CA GLU A 36 -2.95 10.05 4.34
C GLU A 36 -2.95 8.53 4.42
N VAL A 37 -2.73 7.85 3.30
CA VAL A 37 -2.48 6.41 3.28
C VAL A 37 -0.98 6.18 3.43
N ALA A 38 -0.59 5.45 4.48
CA ALA A 38 0.79 5.07 4.71
C ALA A 38 0.97 3.55 4.60
N HIS A 39 2.16 3.13 4.18
CA HIS A 39 2.52 1.72 4.00
C HIS A 39 3.52 1.27 5.06
N ASP A 40 3.57 -0.04 5.31
CA ASP A 40 4.66 -0.64 6.08
C ASP A 40 5.98 -0.57 5.31
N MET A 41 6.69 0.54 5.50
CA MET A 41 7.97 0.78 4.85
C MET A 41 9.05 -0.20 5.30
N GLU A 42 8.96 -0.74 6.53
CA GLU A 42 9.92 -1.73 7.02
C GLU A 42 9.71 -3.08 6.33
N ALA A 43 8.46 -3.47 6.05
CA ALA A 43 8.18 -4.63 5.21
C ALA A 43 8.64 -4.41 3.75
N LEU A 44 8.37 -3.25 3.16
CA LEU A 44 8.73 -2.95 1.77
C LEU A 44 10.25 -2.91 1.55
N LYS A 45 11.01 -2.35 2.49
CA LYS A 45 12.48 -2.25 2.43
C LYS A 45 13.21 -3.59 2.54
N LYS A 46 12.54 -4.67 2.95
CA LYS A 46 13.12 -6.04 2.89
C LYS A 46 13.43 -6.48 1.46
N HIS A 47 12.80 -5.84 0.48
CA HIS A 47 13.07 -6.03 -0.93
C HIS A 47 13.81 -4.82 -1.50
N ASP A 48 14.89 -5.10 -2.22
CA ASP A 48 15.70 -4.05 -2.83
C ASP A 48 15.06 -3.47 -4.10
N SER A 49 15.69 -2.43 -4.65
CA SER A 49 15.20 -1.77 -5.86
C SER A 49 15.18 -2.68 -7.09
N THR A 50 16.07 -3.67 -7.16
CA THR A 50 16.16 -4.60 -8.29
C THR A 50 14.96 -5.53 -8.28
N TYR A 51 14.62 -6.10 -7.12
CA TYR A 51 13.43 -6.92 -6.93
C TYR A 51 12.16 -6.19 -7.39
N TRP A 52 11.99 -4.93 -6.98
CA TRP A 52 10.79 -4.16 -7.34
C TRP A 52 10.70 -3.89 -8.84
N LYS A 53 11.82 -3.53 -9.47
CA LYS A 53 11.88 -3.33 -10.93
C LYS A 53 11.51 -4.60 -11.67
N ASP A 54 12.15 -5.72 -11.34
CA ASP A 54 11.91 -7.01 -11.99
C ASP A 54 10.46 -7.47 -11.80
N LEU A 55 9.92 -7.32 -10.59
CA LEU A 55 8.53 -7.66 -10.28
C LEU A 55 7.56 -6.85 -11.14
N PHE A 56 7.74 -5.53 -11.23
CA PHE A 56 6.84 -4.66 -11.98
C PHE A 56 6.98 -4.82 -13.50
N ASP A 57 8.19 -5.07 -13.99
CA ASP A 57 8.45 -5.32 -15.41
C ASP A 57 7.87 -6.68 -15.84
N SER A 58 7.94 -7.70 -14.98
CA SER A 58 7.34 -9.02 -15.26
C SER A 58 5.83 -8.95 -15.55
N ARG A 59 5.16 -7.93 -15.00
CA ARG A 59 3.72 -7.67 -15.12
C ARG A 59 3.37 -6.71 -16.26
N TYR A 60 4.35 -5.98 -16.80
CA TYR A 60 4.10 -4.98 -17.85
C TYR A 60 3.56 -5.63 -19.13
N ARG A 61 2.48 -5.06 -19.69
CA ARG A 61 1.76 -5.56 -20.88
C ARG A 61 1.33 -7.04 -20.77
N ARG A 62 1.09 -7.53 -19.56
CA ARG A 62 0.49 -8.85 -19.32
C ARG A 62 -1.02 -8.73 -19.11
N GLN A 63 -1.74 -9.81 -19.35
CA GLN A 63 -3.18 -9.90 -19.07
C GLN A 63 -3.51 -10.82 -17.88
N SER A 64 -2.52 -11.22 -17.11
CA SER A 64 -2.73 -11.96 -15.86
C SER A 64 -3.50 -11.08 -14.88
N TRP A 65 -4.69 -11.53 -14.47
CA TRP A 65 -5.45 -10.86 -13.42
C TRP A 65 -4.68 -10.89 -12.08
N PRO A 66 -4.69 -9.82 -11.27
CA PRO A 66 -5.19 -8.45 -11.53
C PRO A 66 -4.14 -7.55 -12.23
N TYR A 67 -2.93 -8.06 -12.47
CA TYR A 67 -1.74 -7.31 -12.84
C TYR A 67 -1.71 -6.67 -14.22
N GLY A 68 -2.70 -6.94 -15.07
CA GLY A 68 -2.84 -6.25 -16.37
C GLY A 68 -3.24 -4.78 -16.25
N SER A 69 -3.74 -4.33 -15.09
CA SER A 69 -3.96 -2.91 -14.80
C SER A 69 -2.66 -2.24 -14.38
N GLY A 70 -2.41 -1.01 -14.86
CA GLY A 70 -1.25 -0.23 -14.45
C GLY A 70 -1.18 0.05 -12.95
N VAL A 71 -2.34 0.16 -12.29
CA VAL A 71 -2.45 0.32 -10.83
C VAL A 71 -2.15 -1.02 -10.14
N TRP A 72 -2.88 -2.07 -10.53
CA TRP A 72 -2.76 -3.37 -9.85
C TRP A 72 -1.47 -4.11 -10.17
N GLY A 73 -0.74 -3.74 -11.23
CA GLY A 73 0.62 -4.20 -11.48
C GLY A 73 1.59 -3.84 -10.34
N LYS A 74 1.23 -2.87 -9.50
CA LYS A 74 1.97 -2.41 -8.31
C LYS A 74 1.16 -2.65 -7.04
N LYS A 75 0.34 -3.71 -6.99
CA LYS A 75 -0.60 -4.00 -5.89
C LYS A 75 0.02 -3.85 -4.50
N GLU A 76 1.26 -4.30 -4.32
CA GLU A 76 2.03 -4.24 -3.08
C GLU A 76 2.20 -2.81 -2.55
N TRP A 77 2.24 -1.82 -3.44
CA TRP A 77 2.38 -0.39 -3.14
C TRP A 77 1.05 0.37 -3.21
N VAL A 78 -0.08 -0.34 -3.36
CA VAL A 78 -1.40 0.28 -3.50
C VAL A 78 -2.35 -0.26 -2.43
N VAL A 79 -2.81 -1.51 -2.56
CA VAL A 79 -3.66 -2.17 -1.56
C VAL A 79 -3.17 -3.61 -1.39
N PRO A 80 -2.19 -3.83 -0.51
CA PRO A 80 -1.44 -5.08 -0.47
C PRO A 80 -2.25 -6.28 0.04
N PHE A 81 -3.14 -6.06 1.01
CA PHE A 81 -3.94 -7.11 1.66
C PHE A 81 -5.21 -7.48 0.90
N HIS A 82 -5.59 -6.74 -0.15
CA HIS A 82 -6.84 -7.01 -0.87
C HIS A 82 -6.74 -8.34 -1.62
N ARG A 83 -7.37 -9.39 -1.09
CA ARG A 83 -7.49 -10.69 -1.76
C ARG A 83 -8.76 -10.68 -2.60
N ARG A 84 -8.61 -10.66 -3.91
CA ARG A 84 -9.66 -11.02 -4.87
C ARG A 84 -9.18 -12.23 -5.64
#